data_AF-C4IBA3-F1
#
_entry.id   AF-C4IBA3-F1
#
_cell.length_a   1.000
_cell.length_b   1.000
_cell.length_c   1.000
_cell.angle_alpha   90.00
_cell.angle_beta   90.00
_cell.angle_gamma   90.00
#
_symmetry.space_group_name_H-M   'P 1'
#
loop_
_entity.id
_entity.type
_entity.pdbx_description
1 polymer ?
#
loop_
_entity_poly.entity_id
_entity_poly.type
_entity_poly.pdbx_seq_one_letter_code
_entity_poly.pdbx_strand_id
1 'polypeptide(L)'
;MELIHGTIERILKTLAIQKYEIELSVHETAMIYNAIKKDLVDELRNEDYFTLRMLDSKFIIDRYPVDNRFYEYEMIEEEFEALININSKRRICKI
;
A
#
# COMPACT_ATOMS: atom_id res chain seq x y z
N MET A 1 9.06 -5.90 5.51
CA MET A 1 7.71 -5.52 5.07
C MET A 1 7.36 -4.09 5.50
N GLU A 2 7.73 -3.65 6.72
CA GLU A 2 7.51 -2.27 7.21
C GLU A 2 7.88 -1.15 6.20
N LEU A 3 9.06 -1.22 5.57
CA LEU A 3 9.50 -0.22 4.59
C LEU A 3 8.60 -0.19 3.33
N ILE A 4 8.16 -1.34 2.85
CA ILE A 4 7.29 -1.43 1.67
C ILE A 4 5.90 -0.89 2.02
N HIS A 5 5.34 -1.32 3.16
CA HIS A 5 4.08 -0.78 3.69
C HIS A 5 4.12 0.74 3.79
N GLY A 6 5.11 1.30 4.48
CA GLY A 6 5.24 2.75 4.67
C GLY A 6 5.45 3.52 3.36
N THR A 7 6.12 2.90 2.38
CA THR A 7 6.28 3.49 1.03
C THR A 7 4.95 3.54 0.29
N ILE A 8 4.20 2.44 0.29
CA ILE A 8 2.86 2.38 -0.32
C ILE A 8 1.92 3.38 0.36
N GLU A 9 1.91 3.44 1.69
CA GLU A 9 1.13 4.41 2.47
C GLU A 9 1.42 5.85 2.00
N ARG A 10 2.71 6.20 1.88
CA ARG A 10 3.14 7.53 1.42
C ARG A 10 2.65 7.85 0.01
N ILE A 11 2.73 6.88 -0.91
CA ILE A 11 2.27 7.04 -2.29
C ILE A 11 0.76 7.32 -2.31
N LEU A 12 -0.02 6.50 -1.62
CA LEU A 12 -1.48 6.63 -1.59
C LEU A 12 -1.92 7.94 -0.90
N LYS A 13 -1.29 8.33 0.21
CA LYS A 13 -1.55 9.62 0.88
C LYS A 13 -1.18 10.81 -0.01
N THR A 14 -0.07 10.72 -0.74
CA THR A 14 0.31 11.77 -1.69
C THR A 14 -0.75 11.95 -2.78
N LEU A 15 -1.31 10.85 -3.29
CA LEU A 15 -2.41 10.91 -4.24
C LEU A 15 -3.66 11.56 -3.64
N ALA A 16 -4.02 11.21 -2.41
CA ALA A 16 -5.14 11.82 -1.71
C ALA A 16 -4.94 13.34 -1.54
N ILE A 17 -3.76 13.78 -1.13
CA ILE A 17 -3.42 15.20 -1.00
C ILE A 17 -3.51 15.90 -2.36
N GLN A 18 -2.94 15.30 -3.41
CA GLN A 18 -2.94 15.90 -4.75
C GLN A 18 -4.33 16.04 -5.36
N LYS A 19 -5.27 15.14 -5.04
CA LYS A 19 -6.62 15.14 -5.62
C LYS A 19 -7.66 15.85 -4.78
N TYR A 20 -7.54 15.75 -3.46
CA TYR A 20 -8.57 16.20 -2.53
C TYR A 20 -8.11 17.33 -1.62
N GLU A 21 -6.82 17.69 -1.64
CA GLU A 21 -6.20 18.64 -0.70
C GLU A 21 -6.40 18.23 0.77
N ILE A 22 -6.57 16.93 1.02
CA ILE A 22 -6.80 16.35 2.35
C ILE A 22 -5.63 15.47 2.74
N GLU A 23 -5.12 15.69 3.95
CA GLU A 23 -4.19 14.79 4.62
C GLU A 23 -4.96 13.71 5.38
N LEU A 24 -4.67 12.44 5.07
CA LEU A 24 -5.31 11.29 5.72
C LEU A 24 -4.50 10.84 6.95
N SER A 25 -5.18 10.70 8.09
CA SER A 25 -4.58 10.22 9.36
C SER A 25 -4.54 8.69 9.49
N VAL A 26 -5.18 7.98 8.57
CA VAL A 26 -5.26 6.50 8.53
C VAL A 26 -3.91 5.92 8.09
N HIS A 27 -3.53 4.74 8.58
CA HIS A 27 -2.27 4.09 8.22
C HIS A 27 -2.47 2.77 7.45
N GLU A 28 -3.68 2.21 7.46
CA GLU A 28 -4.00 1.02 6.67
C GLU A 28 -4.03 1.35 5.18
N THR A 29 -3.07 0.81 4.43
CA THR A 29 -2.90 0.98 2.99
C THR A 29 -4.13 0.53 2.22
N ALA A 30 -4.79 -0.56 2.62
CA ALA A 30 -6.01 -1.02 1.98
C ALA A 30 -7.19 -0.07 2.21
N MET A 31 -7.27 0.58 3.38
CA MET A 31 -8.32 1.57 3.66
C MET A 31 -8.09 2.85 2.86
N ILE A 32 -6.85 3.34 2.82
CA ILE A 32 -6.48 4.51 2.02
C ILE A 32 -6.76 4.24 0.54
N TYR A 33 -6.35 3.08 0.02
CA TYR A 33 -6.65 2.66 -1.35
C TYR A 33 -8.15 2.66 -1.63
N ASN A 34 -8.97 2.02 -0.79
CA ASN A 34 -10.42 1.99 -0.98
C ASN A 34 -11.06 3.39 -1.01
N ALA A 35 -10.49 4.35 -0.28
CA ALA A 35 -10.97 5.73 -0.28
C ALA A 35 -10.69 6.46 -1.61
N ILE A 36 -9.63 6.09 -2.34
CA ILE A 36 -9.19 6.80 -3.55
C ILE A 36 -9.28 5.99 -4.84
N LYS A 37 -9.62 4.70 -4.77
CA LYS A 37 -9.48 3.76 -5.90
C LYS A 37 -10.31 4.11 -7.14
N LYS A 38 -11.45 4.80 -6.96
CA LYS A 38 -12.33 5.21 -8.07
C LYS A 38 -11.69 6.26 -8.97
N ASP A 39 -10.65 6.93 -8.47
CA ASP A 39 -9.97 8.04 -9.13
C ASP A 39 -8.58 7.63 -9.63
N LEU A 40 -8.22 6.35 -9.44
CA LEU A 40 -7.08 5.72 -10.09
C LEU A 40 -7.47 5.33 -11.52
N VAL A 41 -6.48 5.31 -12.40
CA VAL A 41 -6.66 4.94 -13.83
C VAL A 41 -7.31 3.56 -13.97
N ASP A 42 -6.89 2.63 -13.11
CA ASP A 42 -7.42 1.29 -13.02
C ASP A 42 -7.34 0.83 -11.58
N GLU A 43 -8.33 0.05 -11.14
CA GLU A 43 -8.26 -0.64 -9.86
C GLU A 43 -7.09 -1.65 -9.83
N LEU A 44 -6.56 -1.89 -8.63
CA LEU A 44 -5.63 -2.98 -8.36
C LEU A 44 -6.30 -4.32 -8.68
N ARG A 45 -5.48 -5.28 -9.10
CA ARG A 45 -5.92 -6.66 -9.17
C ARG A 45 -6.20 -7.17 -7.75
N ASN A 46 -7.00 -8.22 -7.65
CA ASN A 46 -7.36 -8.78 -6.34
C ASN A 46 -6.13 -9.22 -5.55
N GLU A 47 -5.13 -9.76 -6.23
CA GLU A 47 -3.87 -10.22 -5.65
C GLU A 47 -3.14 -9.05 -4.99
N ASP A 48 -2.92 -7.95 -5.72
CA ASP A 48 -2.27 -6.75 -5.20
C ASP A 48 -3.06 -6.15 -4.02
N TYR A 49 -4.40 -6.17 -4.08
CA TYR A 49 -5.24 -5.72 -2.98
C TYR A 49 -5.15 -6.63 -1.74
N PHE A 50 -5.06 -7.95 -1.92
CA PHE A 50 -4.82 -8.87 -0.81
C PHE A 50 -3.45 -8.65 -0.18
N THR A 51 -2.43 -8.36 -0.99
CA THR A 51 -1.09 -7.98 -0.50
C THR A 51 -1.15 -6.74 0.38
N LEU A 52 -1.96 -5.72 0.03
CA LEU A 52 -2.16 -4.56 0.91
C LEU A 52 -2.72 -4.93 2.27
N ARG A 53 -3.75 -5.77 2.31
CA ARG A 53 -4.35 -6.22 3.58
C ARG A 53 -3.37 -7.04 4.41
N MET A 54 -2.57 -7.88 3.75
CA MET A 54 -1.50 -8.63 4.39
C MET A 54 -0.46 -7.67 5.01
N LEU A 55 0.03 -6.71 4.23
CA LEU A 55 0.96 -5.68 4.68
C LEU A 55 0.43 -4.92 5.91
N ASP A 56 -0.84 -4.50 5.88
CA ASP A 56 -1.48 -3.81 7.02
C ASP A 56 -1.49 -4.67 8.29
N SER A 57 -1.84 -5.96 8.15
CA SER A 57 -1.82 -6.91 9.28
C SER A 57 -0.42 -7.15 9.83
N LYS A 58 0.59 -7.22 8.95
CA LYS A 58 1.98 -7.47 9.32
C LYS A 58 2.68 -6.24 9.85
N PHE A 59 2.29 -5.03 9.46
CA PHE A 59 2.90 -3.78 9.91
C PHE A 59 2.83 -3.57 11.43
N ILE A 60 1.78 -4.04 12.09
CA ILE A 60 1.69 -4.01 13.56
C ILE A 60 2.58 -5.09 14.17
N ILE A 61 2.54 -6.31 13.63
CA ILE A 61 3.29 -7.47 14.13
C ILE A 61 4.81 -7.24 14.00
N ASP A 62 5.26 -6.65 12.89
CA ASP A 62 6.66 -6.34 12.61
C ASP A 62 7.28 -5.36 13.62
N ARG A 63 6.45 -4.57 14.31
CA ARG A 63 6.90 -3.58 15.32
C ARG A 63 7.01 -4.16 16.73
N TYR A 64 6.52 -5.37 16.97
CA TYR A 64 6.72 -6.07 18.25
C TYR A 64 7.77 -7.18 18.09
N PRO A 65 8.73 -7.29 19.03
CA PRO A 65 9.71 -8.36 18.99
C PRO A 65 9.00 -9.69 19.23
N VAL A 66 8.85 -10.47 18.17
CA VAL A 66 8.45 -11.89 18.24
C VAL A 66 9.66 -12.74 17.89
N ASP A 67 9.88 -13.81 18.67
CA ASP A 67 11.09 -14.64 18.62
C ASP A 67 11.34 -15.27 17.24
N ASN A 68 10.28 -15.41 16.42
CA ASN A 68 10.33 -16.03 15.10
C ASN A 68 9.55 -15.20 14.07
N ARG A 69 10.24 -14.30 13.36
CA ARG A 69 9.71 -13.67 12.15
C ARG A 69 10.04 -14.54 10.94
N PHE A 70 9.03 -15.24 10.41
CA PHE A 70 9.14 -15.96 9.16
C PHE A 70 8.53 -15.12 8.02
N TYR A 71 9.39 -14.74 7.08
CA TYR A 71 8.97 -14.20 5.78
C TYR A 71 9.47 -15.16 4.72
N GLU A 72 8.54 -15.71 3.93
CA GLU A 72 8.91 -16.49 2.75
C GLU A 72 9.31 -15.53 1.61
N TYR A 73 10.17 -16.00 0.72
CA TYR A 73 10.66 -15.21 -0.41
C TYR A 73 9.50 -14.74 -1.30
N GLU A 74 8.52 -15.60 -1.54
CA GLU A 74 7.33 -15.30 -2.34
C GLU A 74 6.56 -14.10 -1.78
N MET A 75 6.50 -13.96 -0.45
CA MET A 75 5.82 -12.82 0.17
C MET A 75 6.52 -11.50 -0.12
N ILE A 76 7.86 -11.53 -0.17
CA ILE A 76 8.65 -10.34 -0.47
C ILE A 76 8.43 -9.93 -1.93
N GLU A 77 8.43 -10.89 -2.86
CA GLU A 77 8.14 -10.67 -4.28
C GLU A 77 6.75 -10.05 -4.47
N GLU A 78 5.71 -10.62 -3.85
CA GLU A 78 4.33 -10.12 -3.93
C GLU A 78 4.22 -8.68 -3.42
N GLU A 79 4.93 -8.34 -2.35
CA GLU A 79 4.96 -6.98 -1.79
C GLU A 79 5.63 -5.97 -2.72
N PHE A 80 6.75 -6.34 -3.34
CA PHE A 80 7.39 -5.49 -4.35
C PHE A 80 6.54 -5.34 -5.60
N GLU A 81 5.86 -6.40 -6.04
CA GLU A 81 4.95 -6.34 -7.17
C GLU A 81 3.78 -5.38 -6.89
N ALA A 82 3.16 -5.48 -5.71
CA ALA A 82 2.10 -4.57 -5.27
C ALA A 82 2.58 -3.10 -5.24
N LEU A 83 3.79 -2.85 -4.74
CA LEU A 83 4.40 -1.51 -4.76
C LEU A 83 4.57 -0.97 -6.19
N ILE A 84 5.12 -1.78 -7.09
CA ILE A 84 5.32 -1.41 -8.50
C ILE A 84 3.97 -1.09 -9.15
N ASN A 85 2.96 -1.93 -8.92
CA ASN A 85 1.62 -1.78 -9.48
C ASN A 85 0.90 -0.54 -8.95
N ILE A 86 1.04 -0.20 -7.67
CA ILE A 86 0.49 1.05 -7.12
C ILE A 86 1.22 2.26 -7.71
N ASN A 87 2.55 2.19 -7.80
CA ASN A 87 3.33 3.30 -8.33
C ASN A 87 3.12 3.51 -9.83
N SER A 88 2.85 2.46 -10.61
CA SER A 88 2.51 2.60 -12.04
C SER A 88 1.17 3.30 -12.23
N LYS A 89 0.20 3.05 -11.35
CA LYS A 89 -1.13 3.70 -11.34
C LYS A 89 -1.09 5.18 -10.96
N ARG A 90 0.00 5.66 -10.35
CA ARG A 90 0.24 7.09 -10.05
C ARG A 90 0.47 7.94 -11.31
N ARG A 91 1.04 7.37 -12.38
CA ARG A 91 1.68 8.14 -13.47
C ARG A 91 0.77 9.00 -14.35
N ILE A 92 -0.56 9.01 -14.16
CA ILE A 92 -1.50 9.78 -14.99
C ILE A 92 -2.21 10.91 -14.22
N CYS A 93 -1.86 11.17 -12.96
CA CYS A 93 -2.22 12.45 -12.33
C CYS A 93 -1.29 13.59 -12.81
N LYS A 94 -1.15 13.75 -14.13
CA LYS A 94 -0.67 15.01 -14.71
C LYS A 94 -1.89 15.92 -14.81
N ILE A 95 -1.96 16.88 -13.89
CA ILE A 95 -2.76 18.10 -14.06
C ILE A 95 -2.26 18.81 -15.32
#